data_AF-A0A0E2B5C3-F1
#
_entry.id   AF-A0A0E2B5C3-F1
#
_cell.length_a   1.000
_cell.length_b   1.000
_cell.length_c   1.000
_cell.angle_alpha   90.00
_cell.angle_beta   90.00
_cell.angle_gamma   90.00
#
_symmetry.space_group_name_H-M   'P 1'
#
loop_
_entity.id
_entity.type
_entity.pdbx_description
1 polymer ?
#
loop_
_entity_poly.entity_id
_entity_poly.type
_entity_poly.pdbx_seq_one_letter_code
_entity_poly.pdbx_strand_id
1 'polypeptide(L)'
;MKKRIVFVTVILLLNYCVSIPKYQLSSNVPQIEKNREARLISAFFGLDNSLPWRSFLLWRSAPGKDGMPLVFSHEIDPTTVDLSDFQITTKKGEILYPLFTTFVPSLEQFELRTILLIGQFGDHPDNEPNEVAIVGELKSRDGQNLIGQKIQVTPLIAGPFISYAEYFRFEDSYPYNASGYGADCPLSETTVVVRTVWAGGVRAIDGQELGDRDLKKFKIEMISGSETFTVSPFKIADIDDNDNNIDLCVSEQGIPKSVEVDADTVIDPRGDRNPITKMEILSRW
;
A
#
# COMPACT_ATOMS: atom_id res chain seq x y z
N MET A 1 -49.55 45.40 18.65
CA MET A 1 -48.97 44.03 18.58
C MET A 1 -47.92 43.98 17.48
N LYS A 2 -46.63 44.02 17.82
CA LYS A 2 -45.53 43.75 16.88
C LYS A 2 -44.72 42.60 17.47
N LYS A 3 -44.84 41.41 16.88
CA LYS A 3 -44.05 40.22 17.25
C LYS A 3 -42.58 40.49 16.88
N ARG A 4 -41.70 40.54 17.89
CA ARG A 4 -40.25 40.44 17.67
C ARG A 4 -39.93 38.97 17.41
N ILE A 5 -39.59 38.65 16.18
CA ILE A 5 -38.97 37.37 15.83
C ILE A 5 -37.49 37.51 16.17
N VAL A 6 -37.03 36.76 17.17
CA VAL A 6 -35.60 36.63 17.48
C VAL A 6 -35.07 35.51 16.59
N PHE A 7 -34.23 35.86 15.63
CA PHE A 7 -33.45 34.89 14.86
C PHE A 7 -32.33 34.38 15.78
N VAL A 8 -32.44 33.12 16.22
CA VAL A 8 -31.32 32.42 16.85
C VAL A 8 -30.48 31.84 15.72
N THR A 9 -29.39 32.52 15.39
CA THR A 9 -28.37 31.97 14.49
C THR A 9 -27.63 30.87 15.24
N VAL A 10 -27.99 29.62 15.00
CA VAL A 10 -27.21 28.46 15.45
C VAL A 10 -25.97 28.40 14.56
N ILE A 11 -24.83 28.90 15.07
CA ILE A 11 -23.53 28.66 14.45
C ILE A 11 -23.15 27.21 14.79
N LEU A 12 -23.43 26.29 13.86
CA LEU A 12 -22.84 24.96 13.88
C LEU A 12 -21.34 25.12 13.57
N LEU A 13 -20.53 25.16 14.63
CA LEU A 13 -19.10 24.91 14.52
C LEU A 13 -18.95 23.45 14.07
N LEU A 14 -18.85 23.24 12.76
CA LEU A 14 -18.37 21.99 12.18
C LEU A 14 -16.93 21.80 12.65
N ASN A 15 -16.77 21.14 13.80
CA ASN A 15 -15.47 20.65 14.23
C ASN A 15 -14.90 19.81 13.09
N TYR A 16 -13.85 20.32 12.46
CA TYR A 16 -12.96 19.61 11.54
C TYR A 16 -12.14 18.56 12.31
N CYS A 17 -12.79 17.74 13.14
CA CYS A 17 -12.17 16.51 13.61
C CYS A 17 -12.24 15.53 12.45
N VAL A 18 -11.28 15.63 11.54
CA VAL A 18 -10.81 14.45 10.82
C VAL A 18 -10.32 13.53 11.92
N SER A 19 -11.07 12.47 12.23
CA SER A 19 -10.63 11.46 13.17
C SER A 19 -9.29 10.93 12.65
N ILE A 20 -8.21 11.15 13.40
CA ILE A 20 -6.93 10.52 13.09
C ILE A 20 -7.19 9.01 13.04
N PRO A 21 -6.91 8.34 11.91
CA PRO A 21 -7.17 6.91 11.80
C PRO A 21 -6.37 6.17 12.88
N LYS A 22 -6.96 5.12 13.43
CA LYS A 22 -6.33 4.34 14.50
C LYS A 22 -5.30 3.40 13.87
N TYR A 23 -4.05 3.88 13.78
CA TYR A 23 -2.91 3.06 13.35
C TYR A 23 -2.68 1.92 14.34
N GLN A 24 -2.53 0.69 13.84
CA GLN A 24 -2.11 -0.43 14.64
C GLN A 24 -0.61 -0.64 14.45
N LEU A 25 0.19 -0.14 15.39
CA LEU A 25 1.63 -0.28 15.33
C LEU A 25 2.06 -1.57 16.04
N SER A 26 2.92 -2.36 15.42
CA SER A 26 3.54 -3.51 16.08
C SER A 26 4.42 -3.05 17.24
N SER A 27 4.45 -3.80 18.35
CA SER A 27 5.29 -3.46 19.51
C SER A 27 6.78 -3.50 19.19
N ASN A 28 7.18 -4.44 18.33
CA ASN A 28 8.53 -4.55 17.78
C ASN A 28 8.52 -4.08 16.33
N VAL A 29 9.50 -3.27 15.94
CA VAL A 29 9.80 -3.02 14.53
C VAL A 29 10.68 -4.18 14.07
N PRO A 30 10.16 -5.12 13.27
CA PRO A 30 10.97 -6.22 12.76
C PRO A 30 12.15 -5.65 11.98
N GLN A 31 13.33 -6.16 12.28
CA GLN A 31 14.55 -5.70 11.65
C GLN A 31 14.67 -6.39 10.30
N ILE A 32 14.17 -5.74 9.24
CA ILE A 32 14.50 -6.18 7.88
C ILE A 32 15.99 -5.94 7.69
N GLU A 33 16.81 -6.98 7.87
CA GLU A 33 18.28 -6.95 7.81
C GLU A 33 18.89 -5.68 8.45
N LYS A 34 19.41 -5.74 9.69
CA LYS A 34 19.92 -4.60 10.51
C LYS A 34 20.66 -3.42 9.82
N ASN A 35 21.19 -3.59 8.61
CA ASN A 35 21.93 -2.58 7.86
C ASN A 35 21.21 -2.13 6.56
N ARG A 36 19.95 -2.51 6.33
CA ARG A 36 19.20 -2.13 5.14
C ARG A 36 18.77 -0.68 5.23
N GLU A 37 19.06 0.08 4.19
CA GLU A 37 18.61 1.46 4.07
C GLU A 37 17.10 1.54 3.80
N ALA A 38 16.41 2.43 4.49
CA ALA A 38 15.04 2.82 4.16
C ALA A 38 15.00 3.47 2.77
N ARG A 39 14.05 3.04 1.94
CA ARG A 39 13.94 3.45 0.53
C ARG A 39 12.49 3.70 0.13
N LEU A 40 12.25 4.77 -0.62
CA LEU A 40 11.08 4.91 -1.48
C LEU A 40 11.27 3.97 -2.68
N ILE A 41 10.39 2.99 -2.83
CA ILE A 41 10.56 1.90 -3.81
C ILE A 41 9.48 1.87 -4.89
N SER A 42 8.34 2.53 -4.68
CA SER A 42 7.34 2.75 -5.72
C SER A 42 6.60 4.07 -5.52
N ALA A 43 6.27 4.73 -6.63
CA ALA A 43 5.25 5.76 -6.71
C ALA A 43 4.37 5.43 -7.92
N PHE A 44 3.08 5.15 -7.72
CA PHE A 44 2.19 4.72 -8.80
C PHE A 44 1.09 5.73 -9.02
N PHE A 45 1.03 6.32 -10.21
CA PHE A 45 -0.08 7.20 -10.58
C PHE A 45 -1.30 6.34 -10.92
N GLY A 46 -2.00 5.83 -9.90
CA GLY A 46 -3.04 4.82 -10.07
C GLY A 46 -4.42 5.38 -10.45
N LEU A 47 -4.70 6.64 -10.10
CA LEU A 47 -5.97 7.30 -10.41
C LEU A 47 -5.71 8.75 -10.84
N ASP A 48 -6.21 9.12 -12.02
CA ASP A 48 -6.20 10.46 -12.60
C ASP A 48 -7.63 11.03 -12.55
N ASN A 49 -7.85 12.02 -11.69
CA ASN A 49 -9.13 12.66 -11.42
C ASN A 49 -10.29 11.68 -11.17
N SER A 50 -9.96 10.50 -10.64
CA SER A 50 -10.83 9.33 -10.66
C SER A 50 -10.98 8.65 -9.30
N LEU A 51 -10.53 9.29 -8.20
CA LEU A 51 -10.87 8.81 -6.87
C LEU A 51 -12.40 8.68 -6.72
N PRO A 52 -12.90 7.48 -6.33
CA PRO A 52 -14.32 7.19 -6.38
C PRO A 52 -15.08 8.05 -5.38
N TRP A 53 -16.38 8.23 -5.58
CA TRP A 53 -17.22 9.02 -4.66
C TRP A 53 -17.03 8.59 -3.20
N ARG A 54 -16.92 7.28 -2.91
CA ARG A 54 -16.69 6.72 -1.57
C ARG A 54 -15.42 7.23 -0.87
N SER A 55 -14.43 7.76 -1.60
CA SER A 55 -13.25 8.41 -1.01
C SER A 55 -13.58 9.63 -0.15
N PHE A 56 -14.81 10.16 -0.21
CA PHE A 56 -15.31 11.17 0.72
C PHE A 56 -15.18 10.75 2.20
N LEU A 57 -15.17 9.44 2.48
CA LEU A 57 -14.97 8.86 3.80
C LEU A 57 -13.52 9.03 4.32
N LEU A 58 -12.55 9.13 3.41
CA LEU A 58 -11.14 9.39 3.72
C LEU A 58 -10.92 10.88 3.95
N TRP A 59 -11.33 11.67 2.95
CA TRP A 59 -11.24 13.13 2.95
C TRP A 59 -12.38 13.68 2.10
N ARG A 60 -13.14 14.63 2.64
CA ARG A 60 -14.37 15.15 1.98
C ARG A 60 -14.15 15.66 0.57
N SER A 61 -12.94 16.15 0.27
CA SER A 61 -12.57 16.69 -1.05
C SER A 61 -11.82 15.69 -1.94
N ALA A 62 -11.65 14.44 -1.50
CA ALA A 62 -10.99 13.37 -2.26
C ALA A 62 -11.73 12.95 -3.54
N PRO A 63 -13.07 12.93 -3.62
CA PRO A 63 -13.74 12.50 -4.84
C PRO A 63 -13.31 13.31 -6.08
N GLY A 64 -12.96 12.60 -7.16
CA GLY A 64 -12.48 13.20 -8.41
C GLY A 64 -11.09 13.82 -8.33
N LYS A 65 -10.31 13.53 -7.28
CA LYS A 65 -8.87 13.85 -7.20
C LYS A 65 -8.04 12.69 -7.73
N ASP A 66 -6.75 12.94 -7.83
CA ASP A 66 -5.76 11.91 -8.12
C ASP A 66 -5.48 11.07 -6.88
N GLY A 67 -5.16 9.80 -7.10
CA GLY A 67 -4.67 8.89 -6.08
C GLY A 67 -3.31 8.32 -6.49
N MET A 68 -2.30 8.56 -5.65
CA MET A 68 -0.93 8.08 -5.88
C MET A 68 -0.38 7.38 -4.64
N PRO A 69 -0.51 6.03 -4.54
CA PRO A 69 0.19 5.26 -3.52
C PRO A 69 1.71 5.31 -3.70
N LEU A 70 2.40 5.56 -2.60
CA LEU A 70 3.85 5.44 -2.45
C LEU A 70 4.14 4.23 -1.57
N VAL A 71 5.02 3.34 -2.02
CA VAL A 71 5.45 2.16 -1.26
C VAL A 71 6.90 2.34 -0.80
N PHE A 72 7.15 2.00 0.46
CA PHE A 72 8.45 2.11 1.12
C PHE A 72 9.00 0.74 1.52
N SER A 73 10.33 0.63 1.52
CA SER A 73 11.02 -0.60 1.94
C SER A 73 10.94 -0.89 3.44
N HIS A 74 10.51 0.09 4.23
CA HIS A 74 10.32 0.03 5.69
C HIS A 74 8.94 0.59 6.02
N GLU A 75 8.36 0.15 7.13
CA GLU A 75 7.20 0.85 7.68
C GLU A 75 7.59 2.28 8.04
N ILE A 76 6.69 3.23 7.79
CA ILE A 76 6.87 4.65 8.06
C ILE A 76 6.30 4.99 9.43
N ASP A 77 6.98 5.87 10.17
CA ASP A 77 6.48 6.44 11.41
C ASP A 77 5.35 7.44 11.10
N PRO A 78 4.08 7.14 11.45
CA PRO A 78 2.96 8.01 11.11
C PRO A 78 3.04 9.39 11.77
N THR A 79 3.84 9.55 12.84
CA THR A 79 4.01 10.83 13.53
C THR A 79 4.92 11.80 12.78
N THR A 80 5.65 11.31 11.77
CA THR A 80 6.57 12.12 10.95
C THR A 80 6.01 12.53 9.61
N VAL A 81 4.83 12.01 9.22
CA VAL A 81 4.24 12.26 7.90
C VAL A 81 3.54 13.61 7.87
N ASP A 82 3.98 14.48 6.97
CA ASP A 82 3.35 15.75 6.63
C ASP A 82 3.19 15.91 5.10
N LEU A 83 2.23 16.74 4.67
CA LEU A 83 2.03 17.03 3.24
C LEU A 83 3.28 17.64 2.59
N SER A 84 4.02 18.45 3.36
CA SER A 84 5.24 19.11 2.90
C SER A 84 6.42 18.18 2.72
N ASP A 85 6.32 16.91 3.15
CA ASP A 85 7.37 15.93 2.91
C ASP A 85 7.48 15.53 1.44
N PHE A 86 6.43 15.73 0.64
CA PHE A 86 6.34 15.20 -0.72
C PHE A 86 6.30 16.33 -1.76
N GLN A 87 7.16 16.21 -2.77
CA GLN A 87 7.14 17.06 -3.95
C GLN A 87 6.97 16.21 -5.21
N ILE A 88 6.00 16.56 -6.05
CA ILE A 88 5.73 15.88 -7.31
C ILE A 88 6.20 16.80 -8.44
N THR A 89 6.94 16.25 -9.41
CA THR A 89 7.33 16.96 -10.64
C THR A 89 6.66 16.32 -11.84
N THR A 90 5.95 17.10 -12.65
CA THR A 90 5.27 16.60 -13.86
C THR A 90 6.23 16.46 -15.04
N LYS A 91 5.76 15.83 -16.13
CA LYS A 91 6.51 15.75 -17.40
C LYS A 91 6.88 17.12 -17.98
N LYS A 92 6.08 18.17 -17.74
CA LYS A 92 6.38 19.55 -18.16
C LYS A 92 7.22 20.34 -17.14
N GLY A 93 7.63 19.71 -16.04
CA GLY A 93 8.48 20.32 -15.02
C GLY A 93 7.72 21.17 -14.00
N GLU A 94 6.40 21.04 -13.92
CA GLU A 94 5.62 21.72 -12.88
C GLU A 94 5.84 21.04 -11.53
N ILE A 95 5.92 21.84 -10.47
CA ILE A 95 6.09 21.36 -9.10
C ILE A 95 4.73 21.40 -8.40
N LEU A 96 4.27 20.25 -7.93
CA LEU A 96 2.98 20.03 -7.29
C LEU A 96 3.16 19.38 -5.92
N TYR A 97 2.14 19.50 -5.06
CA TYR A 97 2.15 19.03 -3.69
C TYR A 97 0.84 18.28 -3.38
N PRO A 98 0.86 17.26 -2.51
CA PRO A 98 -0.36 16.60 -2.09
C PRO A 98 -1.27 17.55 -1.31
N LEU A 99 -2.58 17.34 -1.45
CA LEU A 99 -3.59 18.05 -0.66
C LEU A 99 -4.02 17.25 0.56
N PHE A 100 -3.78 15.93 0.55
CA PHE A 100 -4.04 15.02 1.65
C PHE A 100 -3.10 13.81 1.56
N THR A 101 -2.71 13.26 2.71
CA THR A 101 -1.90 12.04 2.85
C THR A 101 -2.58 11.10 3.83
N THR A 102 -2.51 9.79 3.59
CA THR A 102 -3.06 8.79 4.50
C THR A 102 -2.42 7.43 4.31
N PHE A 103 -2.40 6.62 5.36
CA PHE A 103 -2.08 5.19 5.26
C PHE A 103 -3.29 4.33 4.90
N VAL A 104 -4.51 4.88 4.98
CA VAL A 104 -5.74 4.11 4.74
C VAL A 104 -5.74 3.54 3.31
N PRO A 105 -6.04 2.24 3.14
CA PRO A 105 -6.53 1.31 4.17
C PRO A 105 -5.49 0.48 4.94
N SER A 106 -4.23 0.46 4.52
CA SER A 106 -3.09 -0.22 5.19
C SER A 106 -2.76 0.37 6.57
N LEU A 107 -3.59 0.07 7.56
CA LEU A 107 -3.52 0.54 8.94
C LEU A 107 -3.10 -0.55 9.93
N GLU A 108 -3.01 -1.79 9.48
CA GLU A 108 -2.76 -2.94 10.33
C GLU A 108 -1.28 -3.08 10.65
N GLN A 109 -0.99 -3.90 11.65
CA GLN A 109 0.39 -4.12 12.05
C GLN A 109 1.13 -4.74 10.88
N PHE A 110 2.33 -4.20 10.59
CA PHE A 110 3.21 -4.66 9.52
C PHE A 110 2.94 -4.13 8.11
N GLU A 111 1.95 -3.23 7.94
CA GLU A 111 1.49 -2.74 6.63
C GLU A 111 1.69 -1.25 6.39
N LEU A 112 2.20 -0.51 7.39
CA LEU A 112 2.41 0.95 7.30
C LEU A 112 3.56 1.36 6.37
N ARG A 113 3.72 0.67 5.24
CA ARG A 113 4.69 0.90 4.18
C ARG A 113 4.08 1.65 3.00
N THR A 114 2.76 1.80 2.96
CA THR A 114 2.06 2.48 1.87
C THR A 114 1.47 3.80 2.35
N ILE A 115 1.87 4.91 1.73
CA ILE A 115 1.22 6.21 1.91
C ILE A 115 0.48 6.56 0.62
N LEU A 116 -0.83 6.77 0.72
CA LEU A 116 -1.64 7.32 -0.36
C LEU A 116 -1.56 8.85 -0.36
N LEU A 117 -1.00 9.42 -1.44
CA LEU A 117 -1.12 10.84 -1.74
C LEU A 117 -2.44 11.09 -2.49
N ILE A 118 -3.16 12.14 -2.10
CA ILE A 118 -4.38 12.59 -2.77
C ILE A 118 -4.22 14.07 -3.16
N GLY A 119 -4.50 14.40 -4.43
CA GLY A 119 -4.28 15.76 -4.91
C GLY A 119 -4.59 15.98 -6.39
N GLN A 120 -3.79 16.86 -6.99
CA GLN A 120 -3.78 17.18 -8.41
C GLN A 120 -2.32 17.14 -8.83
N PHE A 121 -1.93 16.13 -9.59
CA PHE A 121 -0.56 15.72 -9.89
C PHE A 121 -0.24 15.81 -11.37
N GLY A 122 -1.18 16.34 -12.17
CA GLY A 122 -1.12 16.44 -13.62
C GLY A 122 -1.98 15.38 -14.29
N ASP A 123 -2.23 15.54 -15.59
CA ASP A 123 -3.22 14.74 -16.32
C ASP A 123 -2.55 13.88 -17.41
N HIS A 124 -3.04 12.65 -17.57
CA HIS A 124 -2.69 11.79 -18.69
C HIS A 124 -3.43 12.20 -19.98
N PRO A 125 -2.79 12.11 -21.17
CA PRO A 125 -1.38 11.75 -21.40
C PRO A 125 -0.41 12.94 -21.38
N ASP A 126 -0.94 14.16 -21.33
CA ASP A 126 -0.21 15.37 -21.72
C ASP A 126 0.82 15.84 -20.68
N ASN A 127 0.54 15.67 -19.39
CA ASN A 127 1.36 16.22 -18.31
C ASN A 127 1.30 15.38 -17.03
N GLU A 128 1.43 14.07 -17.17
CA GLU A 128 1.45 13.16 -16.02
C GLU A 128 2.54 13.52 -15.00
N PRO A 129 2.35 13.12 -13.74
CA PRO A 129 3.43 13.11 -12.76
C PRO A 129 4.58 12.23 -13.26
N ASN A 130 5.81 12.73 -13.15
CA ASN A 130 7.01 12.07 -13.65
C ASN A 130 7.95 11.62 -12.51
N GLU A 131 8.10 12.42 -11.47
CA GLU A 131 8.98 12.12 -10.33
C GLU A 131 8.30 12.52 -9.02
N VAL A 132 8.50 11.70 -7.98
CA VAL A 132 8.23 12.05 -6.59
C VAL A 132 9.55 12.19 -5.85
N ALA A 133 9.70 13.26 -5.08
CA ALA A 133 10.82 13.50 -4.20
C ALA A 133 10.34 13.63 -2.75
N ILE A 134 11.10 13.07 -1.82
CA ILE A 134 10.95 13.31 -0.39
C ILE A 134 11.80 14.53 -0.02
N VAL A 135 11.17 15.63 0.36
CA VAL A 135 11.83 16.91 0.64
C VAL A 135 11.73 17.35 2.11
N GLY A 136 10.96 16.62 2.92
CA GLY A 136 10.84 16.81 4.36
C GLY A 136 11.40 15.63 5.17
N GLU A 137 11.25 15.71 6.49
CA GLU A 137 11.86 14.80 7.48
C GLU A 137 11.01 13.54 7.72
N LEU A 138 10.64 12.86 6.63
CA LEU A 138 9.91 11.59 6.67
C LEU A 138 10.81 10.49 7.23
N LYS A 139 10.33 9.74 8.24
CA LYS A 139 11.12 8.67 8.87
C LYS A 139 10.45 7.32 8.81
N SER A 140 11.24 6.28 8.62
CA SER A 140 10.83 4.91 8.90
C SER A 140 10.63 4.71 10.41
N ARG A 141 9.90 3.65 10.80
CA ARG A 141 9.61 3.32 12.20
C ARG A 141 10.86 2.97 13.02
N ASP A 142 11.96 2.58 12.36
CA ASP A 142 13.27 2.37 12.99
C ASP A 142 14.15 3.66 12.99
N GLY A 143 13.59 4.79 12.54
CA GLY A 143 14.17 6.13 12.68
C GLY A 143 15.06 6.59 11.53
N GLN A 144 15.17 5.83 10.44
CA GLN A 144 15.92 6.24 9.26
C GLN A 144 15.18 7.35 8.51
N ASN A 145 15.88 8.40 8.11
CA ASN A 145 15.30 9.51 7.37
C ASN A 145 15.33 9.24 5.85
N LEU A 146 14.24 9.55 5.16
CA LEU A 146 14.09 9.36 3.72
C LEU A 146 14.26 10.64 2.90
N ILE A 147 14.60 11.77 3.54
CA ILE A 147 14.81 13.06 2.85
C ILE A 147 15.84 12.94 1.71
N GLY A 148 15.55 13.61 0.60
CA GLY A 148 16.39 13.65 -0.60
C GLY A 148 16.19 12.47 -1.55
N GLN A 149 15.43 11.44 -1.16
CA GLN A 149 15.11 10.34 -2.05
C GLN A 149 14.16 10.76 -3.16
N LYS A 150 14.32 10.13 -4.32
CA LYS A 150 13.56 10.39 -5.54
C LYS A 150 13.21 9.08 -6.23
N ILE A 151 12.04 9.02 -6.84
CA ILE A 151 11.65 7.90 -7.69
C ILE A 151 10.87 8.38 -8.90
N GLN A 152 11.07 7.71 -10.04
CA GLN A 152 10.22 7.91 -11.19
C GLN A 152 8.83 7.36 -10.91
N VAL A 153 7.82 8.13 -11.29
CA VAL A 153 6.43 7.72 -11.14
C VAL A 153 6.11 6.66 -12.19
N THR A 154 5.54 5.55 -11.74
CA THR A 154 5.01 4.53 -12.64
C THR A 154 3.79 5.13 -13.36
N PRO A 155 3.79 5.17 -14.71
CA PRO A 155 2.73 5.81 -15.48
C PRO A 155 1.37 5.16 -15.28
N LEU A 156 0.33 5.95 -15.54
CA LEU A 156 -1.07 5.56 -15.37
C LEU A 156 -1.37 4.20 -16.05
N ILE A 157 -0.97 4.04 -17.31
CA ILE A 157 -1.26 2.85 -18.16
C ILE A 157 -0.37 1.62 -17.94
N ALA A 158 0.60 1.69 -17.02
CA ALA A 158 1.52 0.57 -16.80
C ALA A 158 0.86 -0.62 -16.08
N GLY A 159 -0.27 -0.37 -15.41
CA GLY A 159 -0.92 -1.35 -14.54
C GLY A 159 -0.18 -1.55 -13.21
N PRO A 160 -0.79 -2.30 -12.28
CA PRO A 160 -0.22 -2.56 -10.97
C PRO A 160 0.86 -3.65 -11.07
N PHE A 161 1.82 -3.66 -10.15
CA PHE A 161 2.87 -4.68 -10.07
C PHE A 161 3.26 -4.92 -8.61
N ILE A 162 3.88 -6.06 -8.30
CA ILE A 162 4.45 -6.31 -6.97
C ILE A 162 5.69 -5.43 -6.80
N SER A 163 5.60 -4.43 -5.93
CA SER A 163 6.68 -3.47 -5.66
C SER A 163 7.62 -3.90 -4.53
N TYR A 164 7.14 -4.79 -3.67
CA TYR A 164 7.89 -5.32 -2.54
C TYR A 164 7.35 -6.70 -2.17
N ALA A 165 8.23 -7.57 -1.68
CA ALA A 165 7.85 -8.84 -1.11
C ALA A 165 8.73 -9.18 0.08
N GLU A 166 8.12 -9.76 1.10
CA GLU A 166 8.83 -10.27 2.27
C GLU A 166 8.18 -11.56 2.78
N TYR A 167 8.89 -12.27 3.63
CA TYR A 167 8.34 -13.43 4.31
C TYR A 167 8.54 -13.36 5.81
N PHE A 168 7.59 -13.98 6.51
CA PHE A 168 7.63 -14.18 7.94
C PHE A 168 6.95 -15.50 8.31
N ARG A 169 7.23 -15.98 9.52
CA ARG A 169 6.52 -17.10 10.13
C ARG A 169 5.68 -16.58 11.28
N PHE A 170 4.61 -17.29 11.60
CA PHE A 170 3.83 -17.07 12.80
C PHE A 170 4.62 -17.57 14.02
N GLU A 171 5.66 -16.84 14.39
CA GLU A 171 6.46 -17.06 15.59
C GLU A 171 6.28 -15.87 16.55
N ASP A 172 6.60 -16.08 17.83
CA ASP A 172 6.59 -15.05 18.88
C ASP A 172 5.29 -14.23 19.00
N SER A 173 5.44 -12.90 19.04
CA SER A 173 4.40 -11.88 19.27
C SER A 173 3.73 -11.42 17.97
N TYR A 174 3.62 -12.29 16.97
CA TYR A 174 2.87 -11.98 15.75
C TYR A 174 1.41 -11.66 16.11
N PRO A 175 0.88 -10.49 15.73
CA PRO A 175 -0.46 -10.06 16.13
C PRO A 175 -1.53 -10.68 15.22
N TYR A 176 -1.74 -11.97 15.40
CA TYR A 176 -2.59 -12.77 14.52
C TYR A 176 -4.07 -12.33 14.52
N ASN A 177 -4.57 -11.98 13.34
CA ASN A 177 -5.97 -11.74 13.01
C ASN A 177 -6.60 -13.00 12.40
N ALA A 178 -7.34 -13.75 13.23
CA ALA A 178 -7.92 -15.03 12.83
C ALA A 178 -9.13 -14.93 11.87
N SER A 179 -9.79 -13.77 11.75
CA SER A 179 -11.05 -13.65 11.04
C SER A 179 -11.48 -12.19 10.80
N GLY A 180 -12.20 -11.96 9.70
CA GLY A 180 -12.72 -10.64 9.34
C GLY A 180 -12.10 -10.15 8.03
N TYR A 181 -12.21 -8.85 7.79
CA TYR A 181 -11.40 -8.16 6.79
C TYR A 181 -9.92 -8.23 7.20
N GLY A 182 -9.01 -8.42 6.26
CA GLY A 182 -7.58 -8.55 6.57
C GLY A 182 -7.25 -9.78 7.41
N ALA A 183 -8.04 -10.87 7.28
CA ALA A 183 -7.77 -12.09 8.02
C ALA A 183 -6.48 -12.75 7.53
N ASP A 184 -5.60 -13.11 8.47
CA ASP A 184 -4.30 -13.73 8.20
C ASP A 184 -4.42 -15.15 7.62
N CYS A 185 -3.30 -15.64 7.09
CA CYS A 185 -3.15 -17.04 6.67
C CYS A 185 -3.49 -18.04 7.80
N PRO A 186 -4.09 -19.20 7.52
CA PRO A 186 -4.46 -20.17 8.55
C PRO A 186 -3.25 -20.66 9.37
N LEU A 187 -3.28 -20.42 10.68
CA LEU A 187 -2.16 -20.69 11.59
C LEU A 187 -1.64 -22.15 11.55
N SER A 188 -2.54 -23.14 11.47
CA SER A 188 -2.17 -24.56 11.57
C SER A 188 -1.60 -25.18 10.29
N GLU A 189 -1.85 -24.56 9.13
CA GLU A 189 -1.48 -25.09 7.82
C GLU A 189 -0.33 -24.28 7.19
N THR A 190 -0.11 -23.05 7.66
CA THR A 190 0.88 -22.14 7.11
C THR A 190 2.24 -22.35 7.77
N THR A 191 3.23 -22.75 6.97
CA THR A 191 4.63 -22.82 7.39
C THR A 191 5.31 -21.46 7.27
N VAL A 192 5.00 -20.70 6.22
CA VAL A 192 5.54 -19.37 5.98
C VAL A 192 4.52 -18.54 5.22
N VAL A 193 4.43 -17.26 5.57
CA VAL A 193 3.66 -16.26 4.83
C VAL A 193 4.61 -15.52 3.91
N VAL A 194 4.24 -15.37 2.64
CA VAL A 194 4.89 -14.44 1.72
C VAL A 194 3.93 -13.27 1.50
N ARG A 195 4.25 -12.12 2.09
CA ARG A 195 3.52 -10.88 1.89
C ARG A 195 4.00 -10.18 0.63
N THR A 196 3.07 -9.87 -0.26
CA THR A 196 3.31 -9.07 -1.45
C THR A 196 2.68 -7.70 -1.29
N VAL A 197 3.42 -6.64 -1.61
CA VAL A 197 2.92 -5.27 -1.56
C VAL A 197 2.89 -4.71 -2.97
N TRP A 198 1.69 -4.43 -3.44
CA TRP A 198 1.43 -3.97 -4.80
C TRP A 198 1.63 -2.47 -4.92
N ALA A 199 2.08 -2.01 -6.09
CA ALA A 199 2.33 -0.59 -6.33
C ALA A 199 1.06 0.27 -6.18
N GLY A 200 -0.13 -0.32 -6.30
CA GLY A 200 -1.42 0.28 -5.96
C GLY A 200 -2.43 -0.77 -5.53
N GLY A 201 -3.67 -0.35 -5.26
CA GLY A 201 -4.75 -1.28 -4.92
C GLY A 201 -5.03 -2.25 -6.08
N VAL A 202 -5.35 -3.50 -5.75
CA VAL A 202 -5.51 -4.57 -6.74
C VAL A 202 -6.76 -5.41 -6.48
N ARG A 203 -7.32 -5.98 -7.56
CA ARG A 203 -8.37 -7.01 -7.54
C ARG A 203 -8.09 -8.03 -8.62
N ALA A 204 -8.72 -9.20 -8.57
CA ALA A 204 -8.67 -10.14 -9.67
C ALA A 204 -9.27 -9.53 -10.96
N ILE A 205 -8.91 -10.07 -12.13
CA ILE A 205 -9.34 -9.53 -13.44
C ILE A 205 -10.85 -9.46 -13.65
N ASP A 206 -11.64 -10.19 -12.87
CA ASP A 206 -13.10 -10.15 -12.89
C ASP A 206 -13.70 -9.08 -11.94
N GLY A 207 -12.84 -8.26 -11.32
CA GLY A 207 -13.20 -7.19 -10.40
C GLY A 207 -13.57 -7.65 -8.99
N GLN A 208 -13.53 -8.96 -8.73
CA GLN A 208 -13.71 -9.54 -7.41
C GLN A 208 -12.36 -9.61 -6.68
N GLU A 209 -12.41 -9.91 -5.39
CA GLU A 209 -11.22 -10.18 -4.60
C GLU A 209 -10.45 -11.40 -5.12
N LEU A 210 -9.13 -11.41 -4.94
CA LEU A 210 -8.29 -12.57 -5.22
C LEU A 210 -8.66 -13.74 -4.31
N GLY A 211 -8.53 -14.96 -4.82
CA GLY A 211 -8.79 -16.15 -4.00
C GLY A 211 -8.31 -17.45 -4.64
N ASP A 212 -8.98 -18.56 -4.31
CA ASP A 212 -8.57 -19.92 -4.69
C ASP A 212 -8.34 -20.10 -6.20
N ARG A 213 -9.09 -19.37 -7.03
CA ARG A 213 -8.97 -19.41 -8.50
C ARG A 213 -7.66 -18.83 -9.02
N ASP A 214 -7.00 -17.98 -8.22
CA ASP A 214 -5.82 -17.22 -8.60
C ASP A 214 -4.52 -17.85 -8.06
N LEU A 215 -4.59 -18.85 -7.19
CA LEU A 215 -3.42 -19.47 -6.53
C LEU A 215 -2.32 -19.90 -7.51
N LYS A 216 -2.71 -20.50 -8.64
CA LYS A 216 -1.77 -20.99 -9.66
C LYS A 216 -1.10 -19.90 -10.48
N LYS A 217 -1.54 -18.65 -10.35
CA LYS A 217 -0.93 -17.47 -10.96
C LYS A 217 0.31 -17.00 -10.22
N PHE A 218 0.45 -17.40 -8.95
CA PHE A 218 1.60 -17.11 -8.12
C PHE A 218 2.54 -18.31 -8.06
N LYS A 219 3.82 -18.04 -8.29
CA LYS A 219 4.91 -19.02 -8.21
C LYS A 219 5.94 -18.49 -7.23
N ILE A 220 6.21 -19.27 -6.19
CA ILE A 220 7.17 -18.93 -5.15
C ILE A 220 8.34 -19.90 -5.28
N GLU A 221 9.52 -19.36 -5.56
CA GLU A 221 10.76 -20.12 -5.54
C GLU A 221 11.23 -20.28 -4.08
N MET A 222 11.39 -21.54 -3.67
CA MET A 222 11.74 -21.95 -2.33
C MET A 222 13.10 -22.64 -2.34
N ILE A 223 13.87 -22.44 -1.27
CA ILE A 223 15.10 -23.20 -1.01
C ILE A 223 14.94 -24.00 0.29
N SER A 224 15.25 -25.29 0.25
CA SER A 224 15.36 -26.16 1.43
C SER A 224 16.64 -26.97 1.36
N GLY A 225 17.59 -26.66 2.25
CA GLY A 225 18.95 -27.22 2.16
C GLY A 225 19.64 -26.84 0.85
N SER A 226 19.99 -27.84 0.03
CA SER A 226 20.56 -27.64 -1.32
C SER A 226 19.52 -27.69 -2.44
N GLU A 227 18.26 -27.98 -2.14
CA GLU A 227 17.21 -28.12 -3.15
C GLU A 227 16.52 -26.77 -3.38
N THR A 228 16.30 -26.44 -4.65
CA THR A 228 15.47 -25.31 -5.09
C THR A 228 14.25 -25.86 -5.81
N PHE A 229 13.07 -25.40 -5.43
CA PHE A 229 11.80 -25.86 -5.99
C PHE A 229 10.79 -24.71 -6.04
N THR A 230 9.75 -24.87 -6.85
CA THR A 230 8.70 -23.85 -7.01
C THR A 230 7.39 -24.38 -6.46
N VAL A 231 6.70 -23.55 -5.69
CA VAL A 231 5.37 -23.84 -5.12
C VAL A 231 4.38 -22.77 -5.54
N SER A 232 3.09 -23.08 -5.43
CA SER A 232 2.04 -22.06 -5.41
C SER A 232 1.51 -21.96 -3.98
N PRO A 233 1.03 -20.79 -3.54
CA PRO A 233 0.32 -20.72 -2.27
C PRO A 233 -0.87 -21.67 -2.27
N PHE A 234 -1.23 -22.16 -1.09
CA PHE A 234 -2.45 -22.95 -0.90
C PHE A 234 -3.67 -22.07 -0.58
N LYS A 235 -3.42 -20.82 -0.16
CA LYS A 235 -4.45 -19.82 0.12
C LYS A 235 -3.91 -18.40 -0.10
N ILE A 236 -4.79 -17.48 -0.47
CA ILE A 236 -4.56 -16.04 -0.44
C ILE A 236 -5.33 -15.49 0.78
N ALA A 237 -4.64 -14.72 1.60
CA ALA A 237 -5.13 -14.08 2.82
C ALA A 237 -4.80 -12.60 2.79
N ASP A 238 -5.17 -11.86 3.85
CA ASP A 238 -5.06 -10.40 3.88
C ASP A 238 -5.87 -9.79 2.72
N ILE A 239 -7.17 -10.11 2.71
CA ILE A 239 -8.10 -9.75 1.66
C ILE A 239 -9.34 -9.07 2.23
N ASP A 240 -10.08 -8.39 1.36
CA ASP A 240 -11.32 -7.65 1.67
C ASP A 240 -11.15 -6.40 2.58
N ASP A 241 -9.94 -6.03 2.98
CA ASP A 241 -9.63 -4.76 3.70
C ASP A 241 -9.42 -3.54 2.76
N ASN A 242 -9.28 -3.79 1.45
CA ASN A 242 -9.07 -2.84 0.34
C ASN A 242 -7.67 -2.24 0.24
N ASP A 243 -6.67 -2.79 0.93
CA ASP A 243 -5.31 -2.28 0.85
C ASP A 243 -4.51 -2.89 -0.31
N ASN A 244 -3.19 -2.72 -0.29
CA ASN A 244 -2.30 -3.22 -1.33
C ASN A 244 -1.37 -4.35 -0.84
N ASN A 245 -1.62 -4.90 0.34
CA ASN A 245 -0.95 -6.05 0.90
C ASN A 245 -1.78 -7.30 0.58
N ILE A 246 -1.08 -8.37 0.17
CA ILE A 246 -1.69 -9.67 -0.07
C ILE A 246 -0.75 -10.72 0.50
N ASP A 247 -1.30 -11.61 1.33
CA ASP A 247 -0.56 -12.69 1.95
C ASP A 247 -0.76 -14.01 1.19
N LEU A 248 0.36 -14.56 0.73
CA LEU A 248 0.43 -15.86 0.06
C LEU A 248 0.81 -16.92 1.10
N CYS A 249 -0.15 -17.79 1.44
CA CYS A 249 0.04 -18.82 2.46
C CYS A 249 0.77 -20.04 1.86
N VAL A 250 1.92 -20.39 2.41
CA VAL A 250 2.75 -21.52 1.94
C VAL A 250 2.83 -22.60 3.02
N SER A 251 2.61 -23.86 2.62
CA SER A 251 2.60 -25.01 3.53
C SER A 251 3.95 -25.74 3.56
N GLU A 252 4.73 -25.60 2.51
CA GLU A 252 6.00 -26.25 2.30
C GLU A 252 7.10 -25.66 3.17
N GLN A 253 7.99 -26.53 3.65
CA GLN A 253 9.16 -26.15 4.44
C GLN A 253 10.24 -25.56 3.53
N GLY A 254 10.82 -24.44 3.95
CA GLY A 254 11.92 -23.80 3.23
C GLY A 254 12.01 -22.31 3.50
N ILE A 255 12.87 -21.65 2.73
CA ILE A 255 13.03 -20.20 2.70
C ILE A 255 12.57 -19.72 1.31
N PRO A 256 11.52 -18.89 1.22
CA PRO A 256 11.11 -18.28 -0.02
C PRO A 256 12.17 -17.27 -0.49
N LYS A 257 12.45 -17.25 -1.79
CA LYS A 257 13.50 -16.42 -2.40
C LYS A 257 12.98 -15.44 -3.43
N SER A 258 12.03 -15.86 -4.24
CA SER A 258 11.38 -14.98 -5.19
C SER A 258 9.91 -15.34 -5.36
N VAL A 259 9.08 -14.33 -5.61
CA VAL A 259 7.68 -14.49 -6.01
C VAL A 259 7.54 -13.98 -7.43
N GLU A 260 6.90 -14.77 -8.28
CA GLU A 260 6.48 -14.39 -9.61
C GLU A 260 4.96 -14.46 -9.70
N VAL A 261 4.36 -13.43 -10.28
CA VAL A 261 2.94 -13.42 -10.64
C VAL A 261 2.82 -13.29 -12.15
N ASP A 262 2.01 -14.15 -12.75
CA ASP A 262 1.71 -14.11 -14.18
C ASP A 262 1.06 -12.76 -14.56
N ALA A 263 1.28 -12.31 -15.80
CA ALA A 263 0.53 -11.19 -16.37
C ALA A 263 -0.98 -11.50 -16.40
N ASP A 264 -1.81 -10.45 -16.47
CA ASP A 264 -3.27 -10.58 -16.54
C ASP A 264 -3.88 -11.38 -15.35
N THR A 265 -3.34 -11.17 -14.15
CA THR A 265 -3.81 -11.80 -12.90
C THR A 265 -4.66 -10.84 -12.07
N VAL A 266 -4.22 -9.58 -11.96
CA VAL A 266 -4.90 -8.52 -11.24
C VAL A 266 -5.12 -7.29 -12.12
N ILE A 267 -6.06 -6.45 -11.70
CA ILE A 267 -6.30 -5.11 -12.22
C ILE A 267 -6.18 -4.06 -11.12
N ASP A 268 -5.77 -2.85 -11.50
CA ASP A 268 -5.86 -1.68 -10.63
C ASP A 268 -7.32 -1.13 -10.59
N PRO A 269 -7.61 -0.08 -9.81
CA PRO A 269 -8.96 0.49 -9.74
C PRO A 269 -9.48 1.10 -11.05
N ARG A 270 -8.62 1.34 -12.04
CA ARG A 270 -9.00 1.81 -13.38
C ARG A 270 -9.23 0.65 -14.37
N GLY A 271 -8.82 -0.56 -14.00
CA GLY A 271 -9.00 -1.78 -14.78
C GLY A 271 -7.75 -2.18 -15.58
N ASP A 272 -6.62 -1.53 -15.34
CA ASP A 272 -5.37 -1.84 -16.04
C ASP A 272 -4.74 -3.08 -15.44
N ARG A 273 -4.36 -4.00 -16.32
CA ARG A 273 -3.87 -5.32 -15.93
C ARG A 273 -2.40 -5.29 -15.56
N ASN A 274 -2.01 -6.13 -14.60
CA ASN A 274 -0.60 -6.25 -14.25
C ASN A 274 0.23 -6.86 -15.38
N PRO A 275 1.47 -6.38 -15.60
CA PRO A 275 2.46 -7.14 -16.33
C PRO A 275 2.95 -8.33 -15.47
N ILE A 276 3.72 -9.23 -16.09
CA ILE A 276 4.48 -10.23 -15.34
C ILE A 276 5.40 -9.51 -14.36
N THR A 277 5.39 -9.93 -13.09
CA THR A 277 6.27 -9.36 -12.07
C THR A 277 7.01 -10.50 -11.38
N LYS A 278 8.33 -10.38 -11.24
CA LYS A 278 9.15 -11.24 -10.39
C LYS A 278 9.90 -10.37 -9.39
N MET A 279 9.77 -10.68 -8.11
CA MET A 279 10.31 -9.90 -7.00
C MET A 279 11.09 -10.80 -6.05
N GLU A 280 12.24 -10.32 -5.58
CA GLU A 280 12.98 -10.97 -4.48
C GLU A 280 12.17 -10.88 -3.19
N ILE A 281 12.12 -11.97 -2.43
CA ILE A 281 11.43 -12.03 -1.16
C ILE A 281 12.46 -11.85 -0.05
N LEU A 282 12.32 -10.79 0.73
CA LEU A 282 13.22 -10.48 1.84
C LEU A 282 12.74 -11.14 3.13
N SER A 283 13.67 -11.50 4.01
CA SER A 283 13.25 -11.90 5.35
C SER A 283 12.84 -10.69 6.15
N ARG A 284 11.71 -10.79 6.84
CA ARG A 284 11.28 -9.78 7.80
C ARG A 284 12.14 -9.78 9.07
N TRP A 285 12.84 -10.88 9.38
CA TRP A 285 13.61 -11.11 10.60
C TRP A 285 15.10 -11.34 10.33
#